data_AF-A0A536YH32-F1
#
_entry.id   AF-A0A536YH32-F1
#
_cell.length_a   1.000
_cell.length_b   1.000
_cell.length_c   1.000
_cell.angle_alpha   90.00
_cell.angle_beta   90.00
_cell.angle_gamma   90.00
#
_symmetry.space_group_name_H-M   'P 1'
#
loop_
_entity.id
_entity.type
_entity.pdbx_description
1 polymer ?
#
loop_
_entity_poly.entity_id
_entity_poly.type
_entity_poly.pdbx_seq_one_letter_code
_entity_poly.pdbx_strand_id
1 'polypeptide(L)'
;REFVDWTKNFKGLLNYGSAGIGTGGHLAGELYKMMTGVKAEHIPYKGTGPALIDLLAGQYHFNFAGIQPAQVQVRAGKLRGLAVTAPKRLAVLPDLPAVAEVLPGFEVVGWYGVIGPAGLPKSIVARLHDAFVKVLNRPDVRDRIVADGSEPAGTTPEEFRLFMLADLAKWAKLVKESGAKLD
;
A
#
# COMPACT_ATOMS: atom_id res chain seq x y z
N ARG A 1 -14.62 -7.35 9.91
CA ARG A 1 -15.08 -8.68 10.37
C ARG A 1 -15.91 -9.35 9.30
N GLU A 2 -17.06 -8.79 8.91
CA GLU A 2 -17.91 -9.31 7.83
C GLU A 2 -17.16 -9.69 6.53
N PHE A 3 -16.23 -8.86 6.06
CA PHE A 3 -15.41 -9.19 4.89
C PHE A 3 -14.54 -10.45 5.09
N VAL A 4 -13.95 -10.61 6.28
CA VAL A 4 -13.17 -11.82 6.62
C VAL A 4 -14.08 -13.04 6.61
N ASP A 5 -15.26 -12.93 7.21
CA ASP A 5 -16.23 -14.02 7.24
C ASP A 5 -16.73 -14.37 5.84
N TRP A 6 -17.00 -13.38 4.99
CA TRP A 6 -17.40 -13.57 3.60
C TRP A 6 -16.31 -14.27 2.78
N THR A 7 -15.05 -13.79 2.84
CA THR A 7 -13.94 -14.41 2.09
C THR A 7 -13.66 -15.84 2.55
N LYS A 8 -13.79 -16.14 3.85
CA LYS A 8 -13.62 -17.51 4.38
C LYS A 8 -14.70 -18.48 3.93
N ASN A 9 -15.93 -17.97 3.77
CA ASN A 9 -17.09 -18.78 3.42
C ASN A 9 -17.45 -18.73 1.92
N PHE A 10 -16.66 -18.00 1.12
CA PHE A 10 -16.90 -17.82 -0.30
C PHE A 10 -16.96 -19.17 -1.01
N LYS A 11 -18.00 -19.39 -1.81
CA LYS A 11 -18.20 -20.61 -2.58
C LYS A 11 -17.69 -20.39 -4.00
N GLY A 12 -16.68 -21.15 -4.40
CA GLY A 12 -16.06 -21.04 -5.73
C GLY A 12 -14.66 -20.42 -5.68
N LEU A 13 -14.20 -19.96 -6.84
CA LEU A 13 -12.86 -19.37 -6.98
C LEU A 13 -12.90 -17.90 -6.55
N LEU A 14 -12.27 -17.59 -5.42
CA LEU A 14 -12.12 -16.22 -4.95
C LEU A 14 -10.87 -15.60 -5.61
N ASN A 15 -11.00 -14.39 -6.14
CA ASN A 15 -9.93 -13.72 -6.90
C ASN A 15 -9.70 -12.31 -6.36
N TYR A 16 -8.44 -11.89 -6.30
CA TYR A 16 -8.08 -10.52 -5.95
C TYR A 16 -7.12 -9.90 -6.95
N GLY A 17 -7.31 -8.61 -7.22
CA GLY A 17 -6.47 -7.84 -8.12
C GLY A 17 -5.35 -7.11 -7.39
N SER A 18 -4.29 -6.76 -8.12
CA SER A 18 -3.30 -5.77 -7.68
C SER A 18 -2.73 -4.98 -8.85
N ALA A 19 -1.87 -4.00 -8.55
CA ALA A 19 -1.12 -3.24 -9.55
C ALA A 19 -0.02 -4.05 -10.27
N GLY A 20 0.16 -5.33 -9.92
CA GLY A 20 1.16 -6.22 -10.50
C GLY A 20 1.82 -7.12 -9.46
N ILE A 21 2.58 -8.11 -9.93
CA ILE A 21 3.36 -9.01 -9.09
C ILE A 21 4.43 -8.21 -8.34
N GLY A 22 4.64 -8.55 -7.07
CA GLY A 22 5.59 -7.87 -6.17
C GLY A 22 5.17 -6.48 -5.67
N THR A 23 4.05 -5.93 -6.16
CA THR A 23 3.54 -4.64 -5.68
C THR A 23 2.97 -4.74 -4.26
N GLY A 24 2.87 -3.62 -3.55
CA GLY A 24 2.28 -3.60 -2.19
C GLY A 24 0.87 -4.22 -2.13
N GLY A 25 0.06 -4.08 -3.18
CA GLY A 25 -1.26 -4.72 -3.25
C GLY A 25 -1.20 -6.24 -3.36
N HIS A 26 -0.23 -6.79 -4.10
CA HIS A 26 0.01 -8.23 -4.16
C HIS A 26 0.45 -8.74 -2.78
N LEU A 27 1.45 -8.10 -2.17
CA LEU A 27 1.96 -8.50 -0.86
C LEU A 27 0.91 -8.34 0.26
N ALA A 28 0.01 -7.36 0.16
CA ALA A 28 -1.13 -7.23 1.07
C ALA A 28 -2.12 -8.38 0.94
N GLY A 29 -2.40 -8.83 -0.29
CA GLY A 29 -3.21 -10.02 -0.54
C GLY A 29 -2.59 -11.27 0.05
N GLU A 30 -1.29 -11.46 -0.14
CA GLU A 30 -0.56 -12.60 0.43
C GLU A 30 -0.53 -12.58 1.96
N LEU A 31 -0.26 -11.43 2.58
CA LEU A 31 -0.33 -11.27 4.03
C LEU A 31 -1.75 -11.55 4.55
N TYR A 32 -2.77 -11.07 3.84
CA TYR A 32 -4.17 -11.33 4.20
C TYR A 32 -4.49 -12.83 4.16
N LYS A 33 -4.10 -13.54 3.10
CA LYS A 33 -4.25 -14.99 2.96
C LYS A 33 -3.56 -15.71 4.12
N MET A 34 -2.31 -15.35 4.42
CA MET A 34 -1.54 -15.95 5.53
C MET A 34 -2.21 -15.75 6.89
N MET A 35 -2.68 -14.53 7.20
CA MET A 35 -3.26 -14.22 8.51
C MET A 35 -4.67 -14.79 8.69
N THR A 36 -5.41 -15.00 7.60
CA THR A 36 -6.82 -15.42 7.66
C THR A 36 -7.04 -16.88 7.27
N GLY A 37 -6.09 -17.52 6.60
CA GLY A 37 -6.25 -18.85 5.99
C GLY A 37 -7.14 -18.84 4.75
N VAL A 38 -7.54 -17.67 4.24
CA VAL A 38 -8.35 -17.53 3.02
C VAL A 38 -7.53 -17.99 1.82
N LYS A 39 -8.20 -18.70 0.91
CA LYS A 39 -7.66 -19.06 -0.41
C LYS A 39 -8.24 -18.11 -1.44
N ALA A 40 -7.38 -17.33 -2.09
CA ALA A 40 -7.74 -16.45 -3.18
C ALA A 40 -6.61 -16.42 -4.22
N GLU A 41 -6.98 -16.42 -5.49
CA GLU A 41 -6.03 -16.32 -6.60
C GLU A 41 -5.73 -14.86 -6.92
N HIS A 42 -4.46 -14.59 -7.21
CA HIS A 42 -3.99 -13.25 -7.57
C HIS A 42 -4.15 -13.02 -9.07
N ILE A 43 -4.79 -11.91 -9.45
CA ILE A 43 -4.85 -11.43 -10.83
C ILE A 43 -3.94 -10.19 -10.93
N PRO A 44 -2.74 -10.32 -11.54
CA PRO A 44 -1.83 -9.21 -11.70
C PRO A 44 -2.23 -8.32 -12.89
N TYR A 45 -2.26 -7.01 -12.67
CA TYR A 45 -2.45 -6.00 -13.72
C TYR A 45 -1.18 -5.18 -13.95
N LYS A 46 -1.17 -4.36 -15.01
CA LYS A 46 -0.10 -3.39 -15.28
C LYS A 46 -0.41 -2.04 -14.61
N GLY A 47 -0.62 -2.05 -13.30
CA GLY A 47 -0.96 -0.88 -12.49
C GLY A 47 -2.38 -0.88 -11.92
N THR A 48 -2.62 0.00 -10.93
CA THR A 48 -3.90 0.07 -10.21
C THR A 48 -5.06 0.50 -11.09
N GLY A 49 -4.85 1.38 -12.07
CA GLY A 49 -5.91 1.88 -12.95
C GLY A 49 -6.66 0.75 -13.68
N PRO A 50 -5.97 -0.05 -14.52
CA PRO A 50 -6.57 -1.22 -15.17
C PRO A 50 -7.21 -2.20 -14.18
N ALA A 51 -6.56 -2.45 -13.03
CA ALA A 51 -7.13 -3.32 -12.01
C ALA A 51 -8.49 -2.83 -11.51
N LEU A 52 -8.63 -1.53 -11.21
CA LEU A 52 -9.89 -0.98 -10.70
C LEU A 52 -11.01 -0.99 -11.76
N ILE A 53 -10.69 -0.86 -13.05
CA ILE A 53 -11.68 -0.99 -14.12
C ILE A 53 -12.31 -2.38 -14.11
N ASP A 54 -11.49 -3.42 -14.01
CA ASP A 54 -11.96 -4.81 -13.97
C ASP A 54 -12.72 -5.14 -12.67
N LEU A 55 -12.34 -4.52 -11.56
CA LEU A 55 -13.10 -4.64 -10.31
C LEU A 55 -14.51 -4.06 -10.47
N LEU A 56 -14.61 -2.86 -11.06
CA LEU A 56 -15.87 -2.20 -11.34
C LEU A 56 -16.75 -3.02 -12.29
N ALA A 57 -16.13 -3.72 -13.24
CA ALA A 57 -16.80 -4.64 -14.15
C ALA A 57 -17.10 -6.02 -13.52
N GLY A 58 -16.77 -6.24 -12.24
CA GLY A 58 -17.05 -7.49 -11.52
C GLY A 58 -16.22 -8.69 -11.99
N GLN A 59 -15.07 -8.47 -12.63
CA GLN A 59 -14.21 -9.56 -13.12
C GLN A 59 -13.51 -10.32 -11.98
N TYR A 60 -13.36 -9.68 -10.82
CA TYR A 60 -12.82 -10.28 -9.60
C TYR A 60 -13.42 -9.62 -8.36
N HIS A 61 -13.06 -10.11 -7.19
CA HIS A 61 -13.89 -9.98 -5.99
C HIS A 61 -13.45 -8.87 -5.04
N PHE A 62 -12.13 -8.64 -4.89
CA PHE A 62 -11.60 -7.59 -4.04
C PHE A 62 -10.19 -7.14 -4.46
N ASN A 63 -9.73 -5.99 -3.97
CA ASN A 63 -8.41 -5.44 -4.30
C ASN A 63 -7.76 -4.79 -3.07
N PHE A 64 -6.44 -4.90 -2.96
CA PHE A 64 -5.62 -4.02 -2.12
C PHE A 64 -5.00 -2.93 -3.00
N ALA A 65 -5.76 -1.87 -3.25
CA ALA A 65 -5.42 -0.83 -4.21
C ALA A 65 -4.59 0.29 -3.58
N GLY A 66 -3.72 0.93 -4.38
CA GLY A 66 -3.08 2.18 -3.99
C GLY A 66 -4.13 3.25 -3.67
N ILE A 67 -3.92 4.01 -2.59
CA ILE A 67 -4.90 4.94 -2.04
C ILE A 67 -5.29 6.04 -3.05
N GLN A 68 -4.34 6.55 -3.82
CA GLN A 68 -4.55 7.68 -4.74
C GLN A 68 -5.64 7.41 -5.79
N PRO A 69 -5.58 6.33 -6.59
CA PRO A 69 -6.66 5.98 -7.51
C PRO A 69 -7.91 5.43 -6.80
N ALA A 70 -7.75 4.71 -5.68
CA ALA A 70 -8.87 4.07 -4.98
C ALA A 70 -9.81 5.09 -4.34
N GLN A 71 -9.28 6.12 -3.68
CA GLN A 71 -10.09 7.09 -2.96
C GLN A 71 -11.05 7.86 -3.89
N VAL A 72 -10.65 8.10 -5.14
CA VAL A 72 -11.49 8.76 -6.15
C VAL A 72 -12.72 7.91 -6.46
N GLN A 73 -12.54 6.60 -6.68
CA GLN A 73 -13.64 5.69 -6.98
C GLN A 73 -14.53 5.43 -5.76
N VAL A 74 -13.95 5.38 -4.56
CA VAL A 74 -14.70 5.22 -3.31
C VAL A 74 -15.56 6.44 -3.01
N ARG A 75 -15.00 7.66 -3.11
CA ARG A 75 -15.76 8.91 -2.91
C ARG A 75 -16.84 9.10 -3.96
N ALA A 76 -16.61 8.63 -5.19
CA ALA A 76 -17.62 8.63 -6.25
C ALA A 76 -18.72 7.57 -6.06
N GLY A 77 -18.67 6.74 -5.02
CA GLY A 77 -19.65 5.67 -4.76
C GLY A 77 -19.59 4.49 -5.73
N LYS A 78 -18.56 4.43 -6.58
CA LYS A 78 -18.39 3.38 -7.59
C LYS A 78 -17.76 2.12 -7.01
N LEU A 79 -16.92 2.26 -5.99
CA LEU A 79 -16.35 1.17 -5.21
C LEU A 79 -16.68 1.33 -3.74
N ARG A 80 -16.85 0.20 -3.05
CA ARG A 80 -16.97 0.19 -1.59
C ARG A 80 -15.58 0.09 -0.97
N GLY A 81 -15.13 1.16 -0.30
CA GLY A 81 -13.97 1.10 0.58
C GLY A 81 -14.29 0.24 1.81
N LEU A 82 -13.42 -0.72 2.14
CA LEU A 82 -13.65 -1.64 3.28
C LEU A 82 -12.77 -1.33 4.48
N ALA A 83 -11.50 -1.06 4.25
CA ALA A 83 -10.50 -0.75 5.27
C ALA A 83 -9.26 -0.14 4.62
N VAL A 84 -8.43 0.54 5.42
CA VAL A 84 -7.08 0.97 5.04
C VAL A 84 -6.05 -0.03 5.58
N THR A 85 -4.94 -0.18 4.84
CA THR A 85 -3.83 -1.09 5.22
C THR A 85 -2.78 -0.43 6.09
N ALA A 86 -2.92 0.87 6.37
CA ALA A 86 -2.12 1.58 7.35
C ALA A 86 -2.44 1.09 8.77
N PRO A 87 -1.51 1.25 9.75
CA PRO A 87 -1.73 0.84 11.14
C PRO A 87 -2.93 1.50 11.81
N LYS A 88 -3.34 2.66 11.28
CA LYS A 88 -4.42 3.51 11.78
C LYS A 88 -5.25 4.03 10.62
N ARG A 89 -6.45 4.52 10.94
CA ARG A 89 -7.35 5.17 9.98
C ARG A 89 -6.68 6.38 9.34
N LEU A 90 -6.96 6.63 8.07
CA LEU A 90 -6.44 7.77 7.34
C LEU A 90 -7.41 8.96 7.45
N ALA A 91 -6.88 10.17 7.63
CA ALA A 91 -7.71 11.38 7.70
C ALA A 91 -8.50 11.63 6.39
N VAL A 92 -8.00 11.18 5.25
CA VAL A 92 -8.70 11.30 3.96
C VAL A 92 -9.85 10.31 3.77
N LEU A 93 -9.93 9.25 4.59
CA LEU A 93 -10.99 8.25 4.57
C LEU A 93 -11.33 7.86 6.02
N PRO A 94 -11.82 8.80 6.85
CA PRO A 94 -11.92 8.61 8.30
C PRO A 94 -12.95 7.53 8.69
N ASP A 95 -13.93 7.30 7.82
CA ASP A 95 -14.97 6.28 8.02
C ASP A 95 -14.44 4.85 7.82
N LEU A 96 -13.30 4.68 7.15
CA LEU A 96 -12.72 3.36 6.93
C LEU A 96 -11.85 2.94 8.12
N PRO A 97 -12.09 1.75 8.69
CA PRO A 97 -11.22 1.22 9.74
C PRO A 97 -9.84 0.85 9.19
N ALA A 98 -8.86 0.73 10.06
CA ALA A 98 -7.62 0.02 9.72
C ALA A 98 -7.86 -1.49 9.74
N VAL A 99 -7.25 -2.24 8.82
CA VAL A 99 -7.29 -3.72 8.85
C VAL A 99 -6.76 -4.25 10.19
N ALA A 100 -5.77 -3.57 10.77
CA ALA A 100 -5.19 -3.88 12.08
C ALA A 100 -6.21 -3.89 13.23
N GLU A 101 -7.34 -3.19 13.11
CA GLU A 101 -8.44 -3.23 14.11
C GLU A 101 -9.12 -4.60 14.18
N VAL A 102 -8.99 -5.42 13.13
CA VAL A 102 -9.59 -6.76 13.02
C VAL A 102 -8.52 -7.85 12.95
N LEU A 103 -7.39 -7.58 12.30
CA LEU A 103 -6.24 -8.46 12.15
C LEU A 103 -5.00 -7.78 12.74
N PRO A 104 -4.79 -7.85 14.07
CA PRO A 104 -3.65 -7.19 14.72
C PRO A 104 -2.32 -7.55 14.07
N GLY A 105 -1.50 -6.54 13.78
CA GLY A 105 -0.21 -6.70 13.08
C GLY A 105 -0.29 -6.62 11.55
N PHE A 106 -1.49 -6.53 10.96
CA PHE A 106 -1.63 -6.28 9.54
C PHE A 106 -1.21 -4.84 9.20
N GLU A 107 -0.14 -4.70 8.42
CA GLU A 107 0.34 -3.40 7.97
C GLU A 107 1.04 -3.51 6.61
N VAL A 108 0.50 -2.80 5.62
CA VAL A 108 1.09 -2.69 4.29
C VAL A 108 0.94 -1.24 3.84
N VAL A 109 2.01 -0.47 3.99
CA VAL A 109 2.04 0.95 3.63
C VAL A 109 3.08 1.15 2.55
N GLY A 110 2.67 1.74 1.43
CA GLY A 110 3.60 2.19 0.40
C GLY A 110 4.25 3.50 0.80
N TRP A 111 5.52 3.66 0.44
CA TRP A 111 6.27 4.89 0.67
C TRP A 111 6.98 5.32 -0.63
N TYR A 112 7.29 6.61 -0.72
CA TYR A 112 8.07 7.19 -1.80
C TYR A 112 9.26 7.93 -1.20
N GLY A 113 10.41 7.83 -1.86
CA GLY A 113 11.61 8.55 -1.46
C GLY A 113 12.56 8.73 -2.62
N VAL A 114 13.58 9.56 -2.40
CA VAL A 114 14.59 9.89 -3.40
C VAL A 114 15.90 9.18 -3.05
N ILE A 115 16.44 8.44 -4.01
CA ILE A 115 17.69 7.69 -3.86
C ILE A 115 18.65 8.19 -4.95
N GLY A 116 19.88 8.53 -4.56
CA GLY A 116 20.95 8.90 -5.47
C GLY A 116 21.93 7.75 -5.73
N PRO A 117 22.89 7.92 -6.65
CA PRO A 117 23.93 6.92 -6.90
C PRO A 117 24.75 6.59 -5.65
N ALA A 118 25.23 5.34 -5.56
CA ALA A 118 26.15 4.94 -4.50
C ALA A 118 27.43 5.79 -4.53
N GLY A 119 27.93 6.17 -3.35
CA GLY A 119 29.15 6.98 -3.23
C GLY A 119 28.96 8.49 -3.44
N LEU A 120 27.72 8.98 -3.58
CA LEU A 120 27.46 10.41 -3.65
C LEU A 120 28.06 11.14 -2.43
N PRO A 121 28.83 12.23 -2.60
CA PRO A 121 29.47 12.91 -1.48
C PRO A 121 28.44 13.38 -0.44
N LYS A 122 28.76 13.23 0.85
CA LYS A 122 27.86 13.59 1.96
C LYS A 122 27.37 15.04 1.88
N SER A 123 28.20 15.96 1.41
CA SER A 123 27.84 17.37 1.21
C SER A 123 26.75 17.56 0.14
N ILE A 124 26.76 16.76 -0.92
CA ILE A 124 25.73 16.78 -1.96
C ILE A 124 24.44 16.16 -1.42
N VAL A 125 24.52 15.05 -0.69
CA VAL A 125 23.37 14.43 -0.03
C VAL A 125 22.68 15.43 0.91
N ALA A 126 23.45 16.12 1.76
CA ALA A 126 22.92 17.13 2.68
C ALA A 126 22.23 18.28 1.93
N ARG A 127 22.88 18.82 0.88
CA ARG A 127 22.30 19.91 0.08
C ARG A 127 20.99 19.50 -0.61
N LEU A 128 20.91 18.27 -1.14
CA LEU A 128 19.68 17.75 -1.75
C LEU A 128 18.58 17.53 -0.71
N HIS A 129 18.93 16.92 0.43
CA HIS A 129 18.02 16.75 1.55
C HIS A 129 17.40 18.07 1.98
N ASP A 130 18.22 19.11 2.21
CA ASP A 130 17.73 20.41 2.67
C ASP A 130 16.78 21.05 1.65
N ALA A 131 17.08 20.90 0.35
CA ALA A 131 16.19 21.36 -0.71
C ALA A 131 14.85 20.60 -0.71
N PHE A 132 14.87 19.27 -0.56
CA PHE A 132 13.65 18.46 -0.50
C PHE A 132 12.81 18.77 0.74
N VAL A 133 13.42 18.87 1.92
CA VAL A 133 12.72 19.22 3.16
C VAL A 133 12.11 20.63 3.07
N LYS A 134 12.82 21.59 2.48
CA LYS A 134 12.27 22.93 2.24
C LYS A 134 11.01 22.89 1.38
N VAL A 135 10.99 22.07 0.33
CA VAL A 135 9.81 21.91 -0.54
C VAL A 135 8.69 21.15 0.18
N LEU A 136 9.00 20.08 0.90
CA LEU A 136 8.03 19.30 1.68
C LEU A 136 7.38 20.10 2.81
N ASN A 137 7.99 21.19 3.26
CA ASN A 137 7.44 22.09 4.27
C ASN A 137 6.58 23.21 3.68
N ARG A 138 6.50 23.36 2.36
CA ARG A 138 5.61 24.34 1.75
C ARG A 138 4.14 23.92 1.96
N PRO A 139 3.24 24.83 2.39
CA PRO A 139 1.84 24.48 2.65
C PRO A 139 1.15 23.83 1.46
N ASP A 140 1.31 24.39 0.24
CA ASP A 140 0.69 23.88 -0.98
C ASP A 140 1.13 22.43 -1.32
N VAL A 141 2.38 22.10 -1.03
CA VAL A 141 2.93 20.76 -1.25
C VAL A 141 2.40 19.79 -0.18
N ARG A 142 2.41 20.20 1.10
CA ARG A 142 1.88 19.39 2.21
C ARG A 142 0.40 19.08 2.00
N ASP A 143 -0.39 20.08 1.67
CA ASP A 143 -1.83 19.94 1.47
C ASP A 143 -2.12 18.98 0.30
N ARG A 144 -1.34 19.06 -0.78
CA ARG A 144 -1.47 18.13 -1.91
C ARG A 144 -1.14 16.69 -1.52
N ILE A 145 -0.05 16.47 -0.78
CA ILE A 145 0.37 15.13 -0.30
C ILE A 145 -0.69 14.53 0.63
N VAL A 146 -1.18 15.34 1.58
CA VAL A 146 -2.23 14.93 2.52
C VAL A 146 -3.53 14.63 1.80
N ALA A 147 -3.94 15.45 0.83
CA ALA A 147 -5.13 15.19 0.01
C ALA A 147 -5.04 13.88 -0.80
N ASP A 148 -3.84 13.45 -1.16
CA ASP A 148 -3.59 12.16 -1.79
C ASP A 148 -3.56 10.97 -0.81
N GLY A 149 -3.82 11.22 0.48
CA GLY A 149 -3.83 10.21 1.52
C GLY A 149 -2.45 9.75 1.96
N SER A 150 -1.43 10.58 1.69
CA SER A 150 -0.03 10.32 2.06
C SER A 150 0.40 11.25 3.19
N GLU A 151 1.49 10.88 3.87
CA GLU A 151 2.06 11.69 4.96
C GLU A 151 3.42 12.23 4.53
N PRO A 152 3.65 13.56 4.59
CA PRO A 152 4.95 14.11 4.24
C PRO A 152 5.99 13.73 5.31
N ALA A 153 7.05 13.04 4.88
CA ALA A 153 8.16 12.63 5.74
C ALA A 153 9.43 13.41 5.38
N GLY A 154 9.90 14.24 6.31
CA GLY A 154 11.17 14.97 6.21
C GLY A 154 12.27 14.33 7.07
N THR A 155 12.43 13.00 6.97
CA THR A 155 13.45 12.28 7.75
C THR A 155 14.86 12.63 7.28
N THR A 156 15.84 12.43 8.14
CA THR A 156 17.24 12.51 7.74
C THR A 156 17.60 11.39 6.74
N PRO A 157 18.68 11.55 5.94
CA PRO A 157 19.13 10.50 5.03
C PRO A 157 19.47 9.18 5.74
N GLU A 158 19.98 9.25 6.97
CA GLU A 158 20.35 8.07 7.76
C GLU A 158 19.11 7.35 8.31
N GLU A 159 18.13 8.09 8.83
CA GLU A 159 16.84 7.52 9.24
C GLU A 159 16.12 6.85 8.06
N PHE A 160 16.15 7.47 6.88
CA PHE A 160 15.55 6.88 5.69
C PHE A 160 16.27 5.60 5.26
N ARG A 161 17.61 5.56 5.35
CA ARG A 161 18.40 4.35 5.09
C ARG A 161 18.04 3.22 6.06
N LEU A 162 17.93 3.52 7.36
CA LEU A 162 17.55 2.54 8.38
C LEU A 162 16.12 2.01 8.15
N PHE A 163 15.19 2.90 7.80
CA PHE A 163 13.83 2.53 7.42
C PHE A 163 13.81 1.57 6.22
N MET A 164 14.54 1.89 5.14
CA MET A 164 14.63 1.02 3.96
C MET A 164 15.17 -0.37 4.29
N LEU A 165 16.17 -0.48 5.17
CA LEU A 165 16.72 -1.78 5.59
C LEU A 165 15.73 -2.59 6.41
N ALA A 166 15.00 -1.95 7.33
CA ALA A 166 13.96 -2.61 8.11
C ALA A 166 12.81 -3.09 7.22
N ASP A 167 12.39 -2.26 6.26
CA ASP A 167 11.33 -2.58 5.31
C ASP A 167 11.75 -3.74 4.39
N LEU A 168 12.99 -3.72 3.88
CA LEU A 168 13.56 -4.83 3.10
C LEU A 168 13.54 -6.15 3.88
N ALA A 169 13.95 -6.13 5.15
CA ALA A 169 13.93 -7.33 5.98
C ALA A 169 12.50 -7.86 6.22
N LYS A 170 11.54 -6.97 6.46
CA LYS A 170 10.11 -7.30 6.61
C LYS A 170 9.57 -7.98 5.34
N TRP A 171 9.78 -7.37 4.18
CA TRP A 171 9.24 -7.90 2.92
C TRP A 171 9.95 -9.16 2.46
N ALA A 172 11.27 -9.28 2.66
CA ALA A 172 12.00 -10.50 2.35
C ALA A 172 11.46 -11.71 3.13
N LYS A 173 11.13 -11.50 4.42
CA LYS A 173 10.48 -12.52 5.24
C LYS A 173 9.10 -12.89 4.68
N LEU A 174 8.25 -11.90 4.40
CA LEU A 174 6.90 -12.15 3.88
C LEU A 174 6.92 -12.91 2.56
N VAL A 175 7.74 -12.48 1.60
CA VAL A 175 7.85 -13.12 0.28
C VAL A 175 8.27 -14.59 0.43
N LYS A 176 9.22 -14.87 1.33
CA LYS A 176 9.65 -16.24 1.62
C LYS A 176 8.54 -17.09 2.25
N GLU A 177 7.77 -16.52 3.16
CA GLU A 177 6.69 -17.23 3.87
C GLU A 177 5.44 -17.43 3.01
N SER A 178 5.07 -16.45 2.18
CA SER A 178 3.92 -16.56 1.28
C SER A 178 4.19 -17.43 0.07
N GLY A 179 5.46 -17.62 -0.29
CA GLY A 179 5.86 -18.28 -1.53
C GLY A 179 5.65 -17.43 -2.77
N ALA A 180 5.40 -16.12 -2.62
CA ALA A 180 5.30 -15.19 -3.73
C ALA A 180 6.58 -15.18 -4.57
N LYS A 181 6.43 -15.20 -5.89
CA LYS A 181 7.54 -15.17 -6.85
C LYS A 181 7.28 -14.10 -7.91
N LEU A 182 8.33 -13.70 -8.63
CA LEU A 182 8.22 -12.75 -9.74
C LEU A 182 7.92 -13.44 -11.08
N ASP A 183 7.84 -14.78 -11.08
CA ASP A 183 7.73 -15.67 -12.23
C ASP A 183 6.76 -16.84 -12.00
#